data_AF-A0A8J8E823-F1
#
_entry.id   AF-A0A8J8E823-F1
#
_cell.length_a   1.000
_cell.length_b   1.000
_cell.length_c   1.000
_cell.angle_alpha   90.00
_cell.angle_beta   90.00
_cell.angle_gamma   90.00
#
_symmetry.space_group_name_H-M   'P 1'
#
loop_
_entity.id
_entity.type
_entity.pdbx_description
1 polymer ?
#
loop_
_entity_poly.entity_id
_entity_poly.type
_entity_poly.pdbx_seq_one_letter_code
_entity_poly.pdbx_strand_id
1 'polypeptide(L)'
;MRRGQLLSFDALLAVVMVIFMLGAVSATSDNLKAGITNLLGWYDRTSIPDTMLDVLLQSPGTPPNWNENVSALVVPGLRASSGQYVDYNKAVTFFDLLKNNDSRVQSALLNLSLGHPFLLDFYLGRWTFKANFTWNPNASGGTVPPGFVVYNGTCAIRGSVTLTFPDPTILPCEPLDVRGSARIVADSNLCIVGSIGVDTRGSITVDVGDYPPYQSYPYLAIGGDWEIIGAGTVYVAGNTYVQGALIVRGIGSRSINIAKDLIIYGDTTNPYVIDMAGASATINVGIAGYTPGNVYVRVNGVWYASNETDVWYEKTSTGWKRIQGVPPGIVLPAGVLRVNGYPLSPDWVPPAPPECLSFGTGQPLAVSSLLGNYTYPQELNASEAWNRVAYTNASFLVNPSNVSSVLEARTNATWVSYSERNTVMSLFRYNSTITIVGNDSGIVLAGVLRYDVPDYAMLRVDVPAETGYVLLIAVDGGTLKAIGIWKTSVNGSVNAEVWEDSGTGLSTVATFRGSNTSVTIPWSVIFSGPAGFGRPVLLYMYSNGFTGPVTLVDEGDIGVLMTPMYEPLLVKLWVWDEP
;
A
#
# COMPACT_ATOMS: atom_id res chain seq x y z
N MET A 1 85.53 84.50 24.02
CA MET A 1 84.72 83.87 22.95
C MET A 1 83.83 82.79 23.56
N ARG A 2 82.55 82.84 23.19
CA ARG A 2 81.40 81.93 23.37
C ARG A 2 81.63 80.56 24.07
N ARG A 3 80.91 80.35 25.19
CA ARG A 3 80.60 79.02 25.79
C ARG A 3 79.11 78.95 26.16
N GLY A 4 78.25 79.01 25.16
CA GLY A 4 76.81 78.88 25.35
C GLY A 4 76.17 78.55 24.02
N GLN A 5 76.38 77.33 23.52
CA GLN A 5 75.71 76.77 22.32
C GLN A 5 76.14 75.31 22.04
N LEU A 6 76.16 74.43 23.06
CA LEU A 6 76.44 72.99 22.86
C LEU A 6 75.40 72.06 23.53
N LEU A 7 74.32 72.61 24.09
CA LEU A 7 73.22 71.83 24.68
C LEU A 7 71.96 71.75 23.80
N SER A 8 71.96 72.30 22.58
CA SER A 8 70.72 72.44 21.79
C SER A 8 70.60 71.57 20.54
N PHE A 9 71.64 70.83 20.13
CA PHE A 9 71.56 69.98 18.93
C PHE A 9 71.34 68.51 19.27
N ASP A 10 72.10 67.96 20.23
CA ASP A 10 71.98 66.55 20.64
C ASP A 10 70.63 66.24 21.31
N ALA A 11 70.14 67.15 22.16
CA ALA A 11 68.82 67.03 22.77
C ALA A 11 67.68 67.12 21.73
N LEU A 12 67.86 67.92 20.68
CA LEU A 12 66.87 68.06 19.60
C LEU A 12 66.86 66.82 18.70
N LEU A 13 68.02 66.23 18.43
CA LEU A 13 68.16 64.98 17.68
C LEU A 13 67.56 63.79 18.46
N ALA A 14 67.77 63.74 19.78
CA ALA A 14 67.14 62.75 20.65
C ALA A 14 65.61 62.89 20.68
N VAL A 15 65.08 64.12 20.76
CA VAL A 15 63.63 64.37 20.71
C VAL A 15 63.03 64.00 19.36
N VAL A 16 63.71 64.31 18.25
CA VAL A 16 63.26 63.91 16.91
C VAL A 16 63.23 62.38 16.76
N MET A 17 64.26 61.67 17.26
CA MET A 17 64.23 60.19 17.28
C MET A 17 63.09 59.64 18.13
N VAL A 18 62.82 60.23 19.30
CA VAL A 18 61.70 59.82 20.16
C VAL A 18 60.35 60.07 19.49
N ILE A 19 60.18 61.19 18.79
CA ILE A 19 58.95 61.50 18.03
C ILE A 19 58.77 60.53 16.85
N PHE A 20 59.83 60.21 16.11
CA PHE A 20 59.78 59.21 15.04
C PHE A 20 59.50 57.80 15.56
N MET A 21 60.10 57.40 16.68
CA MET A 21 59.79 56.13 17.34
C MET A 21 58.34 56.09 17.82
N LEU A 22 57.83 57.16 18.44
CA LEU A 22 56.42 57.26 18.85
C LEU A 22 55.47 57.21 17.65
N GLY A 23 55.80 57.88 16.55
CA GLY A 23 55.01 57.83 15.31
C GLY A 23 55.00 56.45 14.66
N ALA A 24 56.16 55.77 14.62
CA ALA A 24 56.27 54.41 14.09
C ALA A 24 55.54 53.39 14.98
N VAL A 25 55.64 53.53 16.31
CA VAL A 25 54.90 52.68 17.27
C VAL A 25 53.40 52.94 17.16
N SER A 26 52.96 54.19 17.02
CA SER A 26 51.54 54.52 16.81
C SER A 26 50.99 53.93 15.52
N ALA A 27 51.69 54.11 14.39
CA ALA A 27 51.26 53.56 13.10
C ALA A 27 51.24 52.02 13.10
N THR A 28 52.23 51.38 13.75
CA THR A 28 52.26 49.92 13.91
C THR A 28 51.15 49.44 14.83
N SER A 29 50.84 50.19 15.90
CA SER A 29 49.72 49.90 16.81
C SER A 29 48.38 50.02 16.11
N ASP A 30 48.17 51.03 15.26
CA ASP A 30 46.93 51.19 14.50
C ASP A 30 46.76 50.07 13.46
N ASN A 31 47.85 49.67 12.79
CA ASN A 31 47.84 48.52 11.87
C ASN A 31 47.58 47.19 12.60
N LEU A 32 48.17 46.98 13.79
CA LEU A 32 47.90 45.80 14.62
C LEU A 32 46.47 45.78 15.14
N LYS A 33 45.95 46.93 15.59
CA LYS A 33 44.56 47.08 16.02
C LYS A 33 43.59 46.79 14.88
N ALA A 34 43.86 47.31 13.68
CA ALA A 34 43.09 47.01 12.48
C ALA A 34 43.17 45.52 12.12
N GLY A 35 44.35 44.91 12.21
CA GLY A 35 44.55 43.47 11.99
C GLY A 35 43.78 42.60 12.98
N ILE A 36 43.84 42.93 14.28
CA ILE A 36 43.09 42.23 15.34
C ILE A 36 41.59 42.40 15.16
N THR A 37 41.13 43.61 14.82
CA THR A 37 39.71 43.89 14.58
C THR A 37 39.20 43.12 13.36
N ASN A 38 40.01 43.01 12.31
CA ASN A 38 39.71 42.19 11.13
C ASN A 38 39.68 40.70 11.47
N LEU A 39 40.63 40.20 12.26
CA LEU A 39 40.64 38.80 12.71
C LEU A 39 39.44 38.47 13.60
N LEU A 40 39.06 39.36 14.52
CA LEU A 40 37.85 39.23 15.33
C LEU A 40 36.60 39.23 14.44
N GLY A 41 36.50 40.18 13.49
CA GLY A 41 35.39 40.25 12.55
C GLY A 41 35.28 39.00 11.67
N TRP A 42 36.41 38.42 11.23
CA TRP A 42 36.43 37.14 10.52
C TRP A 42 35.96 35.99 11.41
N TYR A 43 36.45 35.91 12.65
CA TYR A 43 36.07 34.87 13.60
C TYR A 43 34.55 34.90 13.88
N ASP A 44 34.01 36.09 14.21
CA ASP A 44 32.59 36.29 14.48
C ASP A 44 31.74 35.85 13.28
N ARG A 45 32.11 36.26 12.07
CA ARG A 45 31.40 35.85 10.83
C ARG A 45 31.46 34.35 10.59
N THR A 46 32.62 33.72 10.74
CA THR A 46 32.76 32.27 10.52
C THR A 46 31.93 31.44 11.49
N SER A 47 31.63 31.95 12.68
CA SER A 47 30.85 31.27 13.71
C SER A 47 29.32 31.37 13.54
N ILE A 48 28.83 32.23 12.63
CA ILE A 48 27.39 32.46 12.44
C ILE A 48 26.67 31.16 12.08
N PRO A 49 27.07 30.39 11.03
CA PRO A 49 26.32 29.19 10.65
C PRO A 49 26.27 28.14 11.76
N ASP A 50 27.36 27.94 12.50
CA ASP A 50 27.39 27.00 13.63
C ASP A 50 26.45 27.42 14.75
N THR A 51 26.47 28.69 15.14
CA THR A 51 25.59 29.24 16.17
C THR A 51 24.13 29.14 15.77
N MET A 52 23.81 29.46 14.51
CA MET A 52 22.45 29.32 13.97
C MET A 52 21.96 27.88 14.05
N LEU A 53 22.76 26.92 13.56
CA LEU A 53 22.37 25.51 13.58
C LEU A 53 22.27 24.96 15.01
N ASP A 54 23.15 25.35 15.92
CA ASP A 54 23.10 24.87 17.29
C ASP A 54 21.88 25.40 18.04
N VAL A 55 21.52 26.68 17.86
CA VAL A 55 20.28 27.23 18.43
C VAL A 55 19.06 26.51 17.86
N LEU A 56 19.00 26.31 16.54
CA LEU A 56 17.84 25.69 15.90
C LEU A 56 17.71 24.20 16.24
N LEU A 57 18.80 23.44 16.28
CA LEU A 57 18.77 21.97 16.35
C LEU A 57 18.97 21.42 17.77
N GLN A 58 19.64 22.16 18.67
CA GLN A 58 19.93 21.68 20.02
C GLN A 58 18.99 22.25 21.08
N SER A 59 18.25 23.32 20.77
CA SER A 59 17.24 23.92 21.66
C SER A 59 15.83 23.44 21.32
N PRO A 60 14.97 23.18 22.34
CA PRO A 60 13.56 22.93 22.11
C PRO A 60 12.77 24.21 21.80
N GLY A 61 13.40 25.38 21.86
CA GLY A 61 12.73 26.67 21.71
C GLY A 61 12.03 27.11 22.99
N THR A 62 11.40 28.28 22.94
CA THR A 62 10.68 28.86 24.08
C THR A 62 9.29 29.34 23.64
N PRO A 63 8.20 28.77 24.19
CA PRO A 63 8.18 27.60 25.09
C PRO A 63 8.59 26.28 24.38
N PRO A 64 8.99 25.23 25.11
CA PRO A 64 9.45 23.96 24.52
C PRO A 64 8.43 23.22 23.63
N ASN A 65 7.14 23.54 23.69
CA ASN A 65 6.07 22.95 22.87
C ASN A 65 5.38 24.01 21.99
N TRP A 66 6.12 25.02 21.56
CA TRP A 66 5.59 26.16 20.78
C TRP A 66 4.83 25.75 19.51
N ASN A 67 5.04 24.56 18.96
CA ASN A 67 4.30 24.05 17.81
C ASN A 67 2.83 23.70 18.12
N GLU A 68 2.50 23.44 19.39
CA GLU A 68 1.11 23.23 19.84
C GLU A 68 0.39 24.57 20.08
N ASN A 69 1.13 25.60 20.49
CA ASN A 69 0.60 26.95 20.69
C ASN A 69 1.56 28.00 20.14
N VAL A 70 1.45 28.24 18.83
CA VAL A 70 2.30 29.19 18.10
C VAL A 70 2.19 30.60 18.65
N SER A 71 1.07 31.00 19.28
CA SER A 71 0.89 32.35 19.81
C SER A 71 1.90 32.70 20.91
N ALA A 72 2.43 31.70 21.63
CA ALA A 72 3.39 31.88 22.72
C ALA A 72 4.86 31.83 22.25
N LEU A 73 5.13 31.65 20.95
CA LEU A 73 6.48 31.51 20.41
C LEU A 73 7.32 32.77 20.64
N VAL A 74 8.47 32.60 21.32
CA VAL A 74 9.50 33.64 21.52
C VAL A 74 10.76 33.31 20.72
N VAL A 75 11.27 32.08 20.86
CA VAL A 75 12.48 31.63 20.15
C VAL A 75 12.20 30.28 19.49
N PRO A 76 12.36 30.17 18.16
CA PRO A 76 12.19 28.90 17.47
C PRO A 76 13.37 27.97 17.80
N GLY A 77 13.05 26.76 18.22
CA GLY A 77 13.99 25.66 18.37
C GLY A 77 13.29 24.36 18.00
N LEU A 78 13.96 23.53 17.21
CA LEU A 78 13.37 22.39 16.52
C LEU A 78 13.54 21.08 17.28
N ARG A 79 14.33 21.05 18.36
CA ARG A 79 14.49 19.85 19.19
C ARG A 79 13.17 19.48 19.88
N ALA A 80 12.88 18.20 20.01
CA ALA A 80 11.75 17.72 20.81
C ALA A 80 11.84 18.18 22.27
N SER A 81 10.70 18.46 22.91
CA SER A 81 10.63 18.91 24.30
C SER A 81 11.18 17.88 25.29
N SER A 82 10.94 16.60 25.02
CA SER A 82 11.33 15.45 25.87
C SER A 82 12.52 14.65 25.30
N GLY A 83 13.07 15.05 24.16
CA GLY A 83 14.04 14.26 23.39
C GLY A 83 15.36 14.97 23.10
N GLN A 84 16.27 14.26 22.43
CA GLN A 84 17.54 14.80 21.92
C GLN A 84 17.49 15.13 20.42
N TYR A 85 16.41 14.75 19.76
CA TYR A 85 16.28 14.76 18.31
C TYR A 85 15.41 15.91 17.83
N VAL A 86 15.55 16.24 16.55
CA VAL A 86 14.70 17.23 15.88
C VAL A 86 13.28 16.67 15.79
N ASP A 87 12.28 17.46 16.18
CA ASP A 87 10.88 17.08 16.10
C ASP A 87 10.31 17.40 14.72
N TYR A 88 9.71 16.41 14.06
CA TYR A 88 9.15 16.56 12.73
C TYR A 88 8.04 17.62 12.67
N ASN A 89 7.13 17.63 13.64
CA ASN A 89 5.99 18.55 13.65
C ASN A 89 6.46 19.99 13.88
N LYS A 90 7.48 20.19 14.72
CA LYS A 90 8.14 21.49 14.85
C LYS A 90 8.78 21.95 13.55
N ALA A 91 9.52 21.08 12.87
CA ALA A 91 10.15 21.42 11.60
C ALA A 91 9.11 21.82 10.54
N VAL A 92 8.03 21.05 10.38
CA VAL A 92 6.91 21.39 9.49
C VAL A 92 6.30 22.74 9.86
N THR A 93 5.93 22.92 11.14
CA THR A 93 5.32 24.18 11.62
C THR A 93 6.25 25.38 11.41
N PHE A 94 7.56 25.20 11.61
CA PHE A 94 8.57 26.24 11.40
C PHE A 94 8.58 26.73 9.94
N PHE A 95 8.59 25.82 8.97
CA PHE A 95 8.55 26.18 7.54
C PHE A 95 7.20 26.76 7.13
N ASP A 96 6.09 26.27 7.69
CA ASP A 96 4.75 26.83 7.43
C ASP A 96 4.63 28.26 7.94
N LEU A 97 5.17 28.57 9.13
CA LEU A 97 5.18 29.93 9.67
C LEU A 97 6.02 30.88 8.81
N LEU A 98 7.17 30.42 8.30
CA LEU A 98 7.97 31.21 7.37
C LEU A 98 7.23 31.46 6.06
N LYS A 99 6.55 30.45 5.51
CA LYS A 99 5.74 30.56 4.29
C LYS A 99 4.58 31.55 4.48
N ASN A 100 4.04 31.62 5.68
CA ASN A 100 2.98 32.55 6.07
C ASN A 100 3.50 33.92 6.57
N ASN A 101 4.80 34.22 6.39
CA ASN A 101 5.44 35.48 6.80
C ASN A 101 5.29 35.82 8.29
N ASP A 102 5.40 34.83 9.18
CA ASP A 102 5.37 35.08 10.62
C ASP A 102 6.60 35.87 11.07
N SER A 103 6.36 37.13 11.49
CA SER A 103 7.42 38.05 11.92
C SER A 103 8.31 37.50 13.04
N ARG A 104 7.81 36.63 13.93
CA ARG A 104 8.59 36.13 15.07
C ARG A 104 9.67 35.16 14.61
N VAL A 105 9.32 34.25 13.70
CA VAL A 105 10.28 33.30 13.13
C VAL A 105 11.27 34.02 12.22
N GLN A 106 10.78 34.97 11.41
CA GLN A 106 11.63 35.78 10.54
C GLN A 106 12.64 36.61 11.35
N SER A 107 12.18 37.37 12.36
CA SER A 107 13.07 38.16 13.22
C SER A 107 14.05 37.29 14.00
N ALA A 108 13.64 36.10 14.47
CA ALA A 108 14.56 35.19 15.12
C ALA A 108 15.67 34.72 14.16
N LEU A 109 15.34 34.34 12.92
CA LEU A 109 16.34 33.95 11.93
C LEU A 109 17.26 35.10 11.51
N LEU A 110 16.73 36.32 11.37
CA LEU A 110 17.53 37.51 11.09
C LEU A 110 18.49 37.84 12.24
N ASN A 111 18.03 37.72 13.48
CA ASN A 111 18.88 37.91 14.65
C ASN A 111 19.98 36.85 14.73
N LEU A 112 19.65 35.59 14.42
CA LEU A 112 20.60 34.48 14.39
C LEU A 112 21.61 34.61 13.24
N SER A 113 21.20 35.14 12.09
CA SER A 113 22.11 35.41 10.96
C SER A 113 22.84 36.76 11.07
N LEU A 114 22.58 37.55 12.11
CA LEU A 114 23.05 38.94 12.25
C LEU A 114 22.68 39.83 11.06
N GLY A 115 21.56 39.53 10.40
CA GLY A 115 21.08 40.21 9.20
C GLY A 115 21.74 39.78 7.90
N HIS A 116 22.70 38.84 7.93
CA HIS A 116 23.33 38.32 6.73
C HIS A 116 22.39 37.41 5.93
N PRO A 117 22.46 37.44 4.59
CA PRO A 117 21.85 36.45 3.70
C PRO A 117 22.25 35.01 4.05
N PHE A 118 21.30 34.08 3.89
CA PHE A 118 21.55 32.67 4.16
C PHE A 118 20.67 31.73 3.33
N LEU A 119 21.09 30.46 3.28
CA LEU A 119 20.36 29.33 2.70
C LEU A 119 20.40 28.18 3.68
N LEU A 120 19.24 27.73 4.16
CA LEU A 120 19.06 26.63 5.09
C LEU A 120 18.29 25.50 4.41
N ASP A 121 18.92 24.34 4.30
CA ASP A 121 18.35 23.15 3.68
C ASP A 121 18.22 22.00 4.67
N PHE A 122 17.08 21.33 4.64
CA PHE A 122 16.82 20.09 5.36
C PHE A 122 16.70 18.95 4.35
N TYR A 123 17.56 17.95 4.47
CA TYR A 123 17.51 16.71 3.69
C TYR A 123 17.06 15.59 4.62
N LEU A 124 15.86 15.08 4.39
CA LEU A 124 15.30 13.94 5.12
C LEU A 124 15.33 12.72 4.22
N GLY A 125 15.65 11.55 4.79
CA GLY A 125 15.61 10.30 4.06
C GLY A 125 14.22 10.08 3.45
N ARG A 126 14.20 9.61 2.20
CA ARG A 126 12.97 9.58 1.40
C ARG A 126 12.78 8.22 0.77
N TRP A 127 11.56 7.70 0.93
CA TRP A 127 11.06 6.62 0.10
C TRP A 127 10.60 7.15 -1.26
N THR A 128 11.03 6.49 -2.32
CA THR A 128 10.51 6.66 -3.68
C THR A 128 9.84 5.37 -4.10
N PHE A 129 8.62 5.47 -4.63
CA PHE A 129 7.83 4.32 -5.02
C PHE A 129 7.53 4.33 -6.51
N LYS A 130 7.52 3.15 -7.12
CA LYS A 130 7.04 2.92 -8.47
C LYS A 130 6.08 1.73 -8.46
N ALA A 131 4.79 2.02 -8.59
CA ALA A 131 3.78 1.00 -8.79
C ALA A 131 3.32 1.01 -10.25
N ASN A 132 3.28 -0.15 -10.89
CA ASN A 132 2.63 -0.31 -12.19
C ASN A 132 1.25 -0.90 -11.91
N PHE A 133 0.20 -0.16 -12.26
CA PHE A 133 -1.16 -0.54 -11.99
C PHE A 133 -2.07 -0.18 -13.16
N THR A 134 -3.19 -0.88 -13.28
CA THR A 134 -4.23 -0.62 -14.27
C THR A 134 -5.53 -0.27 -13.59
N TRP A 135 -6.27 0.67 -14.17
CA TRP A 135 -7.61 1.03 -13.75
C TRP A 135 -8.57 0.92 -14.94
N ASN A 136 -9.54 0.02 -14.85
CA ASN A 136 -10.62 -0.17 -15.82
C ASN A 136 -11.96 -0.36 -15.10
N PRO A 137 -12.77 0.70 -14.92
CA PRO A 137 -14.04 0.60 -14.20
C PRO A 137 -15.08 -0.28 -14.92
N ASN A 138 -14.89 -0.56 -16.21
CA ASN A 138 -15.78 -1.39 -17.01
C ASN A 138 -15.36 -2.86 -17.04
N ALA A 139 -14.31 -3.23 -16.31
CA ALA A 139 -13.88 -4.61 -16.26
C ALA A 139 -14.95 -5.46 -15.57
N SER A 140 -15.35 -6.55 -16.23
CA SER A 140 -16.52 -7.35 -15.86
C SER A 140 -16.25 -8.46 -14.83
N GLY A 141 -15.10 -8.42 -14.15
CA GLY A 141 -14.76 -9.39 -13.11
C GLY A 141 -13.89 -8.78 -12.00
N GLY A 142 -13.65 -9.57 -10.96
CA GLY A 142 -12.79 -9.17 -9.83
C GLY A 142 -13.50 -8.59 -8.60
N THR A 143 -14.84 -8.53 -8.54
CA THR A 143 -15.56 -8.15 -7.31
C THR A 143 -16.03 -9.37 -6.55
N VAL A 144 -15.79 -9.39 -5.23
CA VAL A 144 -16.35 -10.42 -4.33
C VAL A 144 -17.87 -10.23 -4.28
N PRO A 145 -18.72 -11.21 -4.64
CA PRO A 145 -20.17 -11.04 -4.56
C PRO A 145 -20.65 -10.79 -3.12
N PRO A 146 -21.84 -10.20 -2.91
CA PRO A 146 -22.31 -9.86 -1.56
C PRO A 146 -22.38 -11.11 -0.69
N GLY A 147 -21.87 -11.03 0.54
CA GLY A 147 -21.88 -12.13 1.50
C GLY A 147 -20.83 -13.21 1.26
N PHE A 148 -19.95 -13.07 0.27
CA PHE A 148 -18.83 -13.98 0.08
C PHE A 148 -17.59 -13.54 0.88
N VAL A 149 -16.90 -14.52 1.44
CA VAL A 149 -15.55 -14.42 2.02
C VAL A 149 -14.55 -15.02 1.03
N VAL A 150 -13.33 -14.49 0.95
CA VAL A 150 -12.27 -15.04 0.10
C VAL A 150 -11.30 -15.84 0.96
N TYR A 151 -11.07 -17.10 0.60
CA TYR A 151 -10.08 -17.96 1.23
C TYR A 151 -8.67 -17.50 0.88
N ASN A 152 -7.81 -17.33 1.88
CA ASN A 152 -6.43 -16.83 1.74
C ASN A 152 -5.36 -17.90 2.02
N GLY A 153 -5.75 -19.18 2.08
CA GLY A 153 -4.80 -20.27 2.33
C GLY A 153 -4.17 -20.86 1.06
N THR A 154 -3.48 -21.99 1.23
CA THR A 154 -2.74 -22.64 0.13
C THR A 154 -3.66 -23.34 -0.87
N CYS A 155 -3.40 -23.13 -2.16
CA CYS A 155 -4.05 -23.84 -3.27
C CYS A 155 -3.35 -25.16 -3.64
N ALA A 156 -2.24 -25.51 -2.99
CA ALA A 156 -1.53 -26.77 -3.18
C ALA A 156 -1.57 -27.60 -1.90
N ILE A 157 -2.31 -28.71 -1.92
CA ILE A 157 -2.48 -29.60 -0.77
C ILE A 157 -1.60 -30.83 -0.97
N ARG A 158 -0.57 -30.97 -0.12
CA ARG A 158 0.38 -32.10 -0.15
C ARG A 158 0.23 -33.06 1.04
N GLY A 159 -0.34 -32.59 2.16
CA GLY A 159 -0.59 -33.37 3.37
C GLY A 159 -2.07 -33.67 3.58
N SER A 160 -2.49 -33.84 4.83
CA SER A 160 -3.92 -33.93 5.20
C SER A 160 -4.41 -32.57 5.70
N VAL A 161 -5.45 -32.02 5.08
CA VAL A 161 -6.03 -30.72 5.42
C VAL A 161 -7.55 -30.83 5.49
N THR A 162 -8.15 -30.20 6.51
CA THR A 162 -9.61 -29.95 6.57
C THR A 162 -9.86 -28.46 6.50
N LEU A 163 -10.68 -28.03 5.53
CA LEU A 163 -11.13 -26.66 5.35
C LEU A 163 -12.62 -26.61 5.66
N THR A 164 -13.03 -25.67 6.51
CA THR A 164 -14.44 -25.51 6.92
C THR A 164 -14.87 -24.07 6.72
N PHE A 165 -15.99 -23.88 6.02
CA PHE A 165 -16.49 -22.58 5.59
C PHE A 165 -17.96 -22.40 6.02
N PRO A 166 -18.23 -21.63 7.08
CA PRO A 166 -19.60 -21.37 7.52
C PRO A 166 -20.31 -20.40 6.55
N ASP A 167 -19.58 -19.40 6.06
CA ASP A 167 -20.09 -18.34 5.18
C ASP A 167 -19.79 -18.62 3.69
N PRO A 168 -20.57 -18.05 2.75
CA PRO A 168 -20.33 -18.23 1.33
C PRO A 168 -18.87 -17.91 1.01
N THR A 169 -18.16 -18.80 0.32
CA THR A 169 -16.69 -18.69 0.21
C THR A 169 -16.20 -18.84 -1.23
N ILE A 170 -15.27 -17.96 -1.62
CA ILE A 170 -14.48 -18.04 -2.84
C ILE A 170 -13.09 -18.60 -2.51
N LEU A 171 -12.70 -19.68 -3.17
CA LEU A 171 -11.35 -20.22 -3.22
C LEU A 171 -10.70 -19.68 -4.50
N PRO A 172 -9.81 -18.67 -4.41
CA PRO A 172 -9.17 -18.06 -5.56
C PRO A 172 -8.02 -18.93 -6.11
N CYS A 173 -8.26 -20.23 -6.24
CA CYS A 173 -7.25 -21.19 -6.65
C CYS A 173 -7.30 -21.45 -8.14
N GLU A 174 -6.16 -21.33 -8.81
CA GLU A 174 -5.99 -21.59 -10.24
C GLU A 174 -4.64 -22.29 -10.50
N PRO A 175 -4.56 -23.63 -10.48
CA PRO A 175 -5.56 -24.60 -10.03
C PRO A 175 -5.53 -24.87 -8.51
N LEU A 176 -6.59 -25.49 -7.98
CA LEU A 176 -6.56 -26.20 -6.69
C LEU A 176 -5.94 -27.60 -6.91
N ASP A 177 -4.69 -27.79 -6.49
CA ASP A 177 -3.90 -29.02 -6.74
C ASP A 177 -3.81 -29.90 -5.47
N VAL A 178 -4.54 -31.01 -5.48
CA VAL A 178 -4.61 -31.98 -4.37
C VAL A 178 -3.79 -33.22 -4.68
N ARG A 179 -2.66 -33.38 -3.97
CA ARG A 179 -1.79 -34.58 -4.00
C ARG A 179 -1.71 -35.32 -2.65
N GLY A 180 -2.34 -34.77 -1.62
CA GLY A 180 -2.54 -35.40 -0.31
C GLY A 180 -4.01 -35.70 -0.06
N SER A 181 -4.48 -35.55 1.19
CA SER A 181 -5.89 -35.69 1.54
C SER A 181 -6.51 -34.33 1.86
N ALA A 182 -7.57 -33.96 1.16
CA ALA A 182 -8.30 -32.71 1.40
C ALA A 182 -9.74 -33.02 1.78
N ARG A 183 -10.22 -32.45 2.88
CA ARG A 183 -11.64 -32.43 3.23
C ARG A 183 -12.13 -30.99 3.26
N ILE A 184 -13.03 -30.62 2.35
CA ILE A 184 -13.62 -29.30 2.25
C ILE A 184 -15.07 -29.43 2.69
N VAL A 185 -15.47 -28.66 3.69
CA VAL A 185 -16.84 -28.60 4.22
C VAL A 185 -17.29 -27.15 4.14
N ALA A 186 -18.37 -26.88 3.41
CA ALA A 186 -18.95 -25.55 3.30
C ALA A 186 -20.44 -25.64 3.67
N ASP A 187 -20.89 -24.88 4.67
CA ASP A 187 -22.30 -24.88 5.09
C ASP A 187 -23.17 -24.01 4.13
N SER A 188 -22.51 -23.27 3.24
CA SER A 188 -23.08 -22.29 2.32
C SER A 188 -22.41 -22.36 0.94
N ASN A 189 -22.67 -21.38 0.04
CA ASN A 189 -22.20 -21.44 -1.34
C ASN A 189 -20.66 -21.49 -1.43
N LEU A 190 -20.13 -22.41 -2.21
CA LEU A 190 -18.70 -22.58 -2.41
C LEU A 190 -18.32 -22.34 -3.87
N CYS A 191 -17.38 -21.43 -4.11
CA CYS A 191 -16.87 -21.14 -5.44
C CYS A 191 -15.36 -21.39 -5.49
N ILE A 192 -14.90 -22.12 -6.50
CA ILE A 192 -13.48 -22.35 -6.78
C ILE A 192 -13.21 -21.74 -8.14
N VAL A 193 -12.37 -20.70 -8.18
CA VAL A 193 -12.25 -19.81 -9.34
C VAL A 193 -11.60 -20.50 -10.54
N GLY A 194 -10.57 -21.30 -10.32
CA GLY A 194 -9.89 -22.03 -11.39
C GLY A 194 -10.25 -23.51 -11.44
N SER A 195 -9.40 -24.28 -12.13
CA SER A 195 -9.53 -25.74 -12.24
C SER A 195 -9.25 -26.43 -10.90
N ILE A 196 -9.87 -27.60 -10.70
CA ILE A 196 -9.55 -28.52 -9.60
C ILE A 196 -8.82 -29.71 -10.18
N GLY A 197 -7.67 -30.06 -9.63
CA GLY A 197 -6.93 -31.27 -10.00
C GLY A 197 -6.65 -32.14 -8.78
N VAL A 198 -7.18 -33.38 -8.78
CA VAL A 198 -6.84 -34.40 -7.78
C VAL A 198 -5.99 -35.47 -8.45
N ASP A 199 -4.69 -35.51 -8.11
CA ASP A 199 -3.74 -36.50 -8.64
C ASP A 199 -4.11 -37.92 -8.15
N THR A 200 -3.64 -38.94 -8.87
CA THR A 200 -3.71 -40.39 -8.55
C THR A 200 -3.37 -40.76 -7.10
N ARG A 201 -2.51 -39.98 -6.43
CA ARG A 201 -2.08 -40.20 -5.04
C ARG A 201 -2.89 -39.39 -4.03
N GLY A 202 -3.74 -38.49 -4.50
CA GLY A 202 -4.57 -37.63 -3.67
C GLY A 202 -5.96 -38.21 -3.41
N SER A 203 -6.59 -37.66 -2.38
CA SER A 203 -8.02 -37.88 -2.10
C SER A 203 -8.69 -36.56 -1.76
N ILE A 204 -9.87 -36.32 -2.32
CA ILE A 204 -10.70 -35.15 -1.96
C ILE A 204 -12.06 -35.59 -1.41
N THR A 205 -12.52 -34.92 -0.37
CA THR A 205 -13.91 -34.94 0.08
C THR A 205 -14.45 -33.52 0.05
N VAL A 206 -15.56 -33.28 -0.64
CA VAL A 206 -16.20 -31.95 -0.71
C VAL A 206 -17.65 -32.08 -0.28
N ASP A 207 -17.99 -31.44 0.83
CA ASP A 207 -19.35 -31.36 1.39
C ASP A 207 -19.82 -29.91 1.25
N VAL A 208 -20.84 -29.63 0.43
CA VAL A 208 -21.44 -28.30 0.25
C VAL A 208 -22.91 -28.33 0.67
N GLY A 209 -23.20 -27.81 1.85
CA GLY A 209 -24.47 -27.93 2.56
C GLY A 209 -24.75 -29.33 3.08
N ASP A 210 -25.91 -29.48 3.71
CA ASP A 210 -26.39 -30.77 4.17
C ASP A 210 -26.87 -31.63 2.98
N TYR A 211 -26.33 -32.85 2.86
CA TYR A 211 -26.77 -33.83 1.87
C TYR A 211 -27.31 -35.09 2.56
N PRO A 212 -28.59 -35.48 2.35
CA PRO A 212 -29.61 -34.80 1.54
C PRO A 212 -30.08 -33.46 2.16
N PRO A 213 -30.47 -32.46 1.34
CA PRO A 213 -30.78 -31.11 1.81
C PRO A 213 -32.14 -31.00 2.50
N TYR A 214 -32.23 -30.42 3.69
CA TYR A 214 -33.50 -30.24 4.41
C TYR A 214 -34.17 -28.87 4.20
N GLN A 215 -33.38 -27.78 4.16
CA GLN A 215 -33.90 -26.40 4.05
C GLN A 215 -33.06 -25.45 3.20
N SER A 216 -31.75 -25.67 3.10
CA SER A 216 -30.83 -24.85 2.31
C SER A 216 -30.29 -25.61 1.11
N TYR A 217 -30.03 -24.89 0.02
CA TYR A 217 -29.54 -25.44 -1.25
C TYR A 217 -28.28 -24.69 -1.72
N PRO A 218 -27.20 -24.68 -0.93
CA PRO A 218 -25.96 -24.02 -1.34
C PRO A 218 -25.40 -24.70 -2.59
N TYR A 219 -24.82 -23.90 -3.48
CA TYR A 219 -24.26 -24.39 -4.72
C TYR A 219 -22.74 -24.56 -4.64
N LEU A 220 -22.22 -25.43 -5.50
CA LEU A 220 -20.80 -25.55 -5.81
C LEU A 220 -20.53 -24.94 -7.19
N ALA A 221 -19.57 -24.03 -7.31
CA ALA A 221 -19.16 -23.47 -8.59
C ALA A 221 -17.66 -23.68 -8.83
N ILE A 222 -17.28 -24.09 -10.03
CA ILE A 222 -15.89 -24.36 -10.45
C ILE A 222 -15.65 -23.61 -11.74
N GLY A 223 -14.68 -22.70 -11.77
CA GLY A 223 -14.41 -21.82 -12.91
C GLY A 223 -13.42 -22.38 -13.94
N GLY A 224 -12.86 -23.58 -13.70
CA GLY A 224 -12.05 -24.30 -14.70
C GLY A 224 -12.51 -25.73 -14.93
N ASP A 225 -11.57 -26.58 -15.34
CA ASP A 225 -11.78 -28.03 -15.46
C ASP A 225 -11.84 -28.66 -14.06
N TRP A 226 -12.80 -29.56 -13.84
CA TRP A 226 -12.93 -30.35 -12.63
C TRP A 226 -12.39 -31.76 -12.85
N GLU A 227 -11.15 -31.99 -12.44
CA GLU A 227 -10.43 -33.24 -12.64
C GLU A 227 -10.23 -34.03 -11.34
N ILE A 228 -10.79 -35.23 -11.28
CA ILE A 228 -10.61 -36.20 -10.19
C ILE A 228 -9.97 -37.48 -10.76
N ILE A 229 -8.65 -37.61 -10.61
CA ILE A 229 -7.90 -38.82 -11.01
C ILE A 229 -7.68 -39.77 -9.81
N GLY A 230 -7.50 -39.22 -8.62
CA GLY A 230 -7.41 -39.97 -7.36
C GLY A 230 -8.77 -40.38 -6.79
N ALA A 231 -8.83 -40.62 -5.48
CA ALA A 231 -10.11 -40.85 -4.79
C ALA A 231 -10.88 -39.53 -4.61
N GLY A 232 -12.20 -39.57 -4.74
CA GLY A 232 -13.01 -38.36 -4.65
C GLY A 232 -14.41 -38.65 -4.15
N THR A 233 -14.86 -37.96 -3.11
CA THR A 233 -16.26 -38.04 -2.65
C THR A 233 -16.82 -36.63 -2.56
N VAL A 234 -17.92 -36.37 -3.27
CA VAL A 234 -18.50 -35.03 -3.35
C VAL A 234 -19.99 -35.11 -3.08
N TYR A 235 -20.46 -34.25 -2.19
CA TYR A 235 -21.86 -34.07 -1.85
C TYR A 235 -22.22 -32.59 -1.98
N VAL A 236 -23.21 -32.28 -2.81
CA VAL A 236 -23.69 -30.92 -3.04
C VAL A 236 -25.19 -30.87 -2.83
N ALA A 237 -25.62 -30.08 -1.86
CA ALA A 237 -27.02 -29.86 -1.48
C ALA A 237 -27.81 -29.11 -2.56
N GLY A 238 -27.19 -28.20 -3.30
CA GLY A 238 -27.81 -27.39 -4.35
C GLY A 238 -27.33 -27.75 -5.76
N ASN A 239 -27.26 -26.72 -6.60
CA ASN A 239 -26.76 -26.83 -7.98
C ASN A 239 -25.24 -26.94 -8.01
N THR A 240 -24.71 -27.53 -9.07
CA THR A 240 -23.27 -27.51 -9.36
C THR A 240 -23.03 -26.85 -10.72
N TYR A 241 -22.12 -25.88 -10.76
CA TYR A 241 -21.73 -25.15 -11.96
C TYR A 241 -20.26 -25.43 -12.28
N VAL A 242 -19.95 -25.82 -13.51
CA VAL A 242 -18.57 -26.06 -13.98
C VAL A 242 -18.36 -25.28 -15.27
N GLN A 243 -17.40 -24.35 -15.31
CA GLN A 243 -17.10 -23.61 -16.53
C GLN A 243 -16.39 -24.49 -17.57
N GLY A 244 -15.38 -25.26 -17.16
CA GLY A 244 -14.61 -26.15 -18.04
C GLY A 244 -15.24 -27.53 -18.27
N ALA A 245 -14.39 -28.56 -18.27
CA ALA A 245 -14.77 -29.97 -18.39
C ALA A 245 -14.92 -30.66 -17.03
N LEU A 246 -15.69 -31.75 -16.97
CA LEU A 246 -15.73 -32.68 -15.84
C LEU A 246 -15.00 -33.98 -16.21
N ILE A 247 -13.86 -34.22 -15.58
CA ILE A 247 -12.97 -35.35 -15.88
C ILE A 247 -12.84 -36.22 -14.63
N VAL A 248 -13.32 -37.47 -14.71
CA VAL A 248 -13.24 -38.42 -13.60
C VAL A 248 -12.55 -39.70 -14.09
N ARG A 249 -11.25 -39.81 -13.83
CA ARG A 249 -10.38 -40.89 -14.33
C ARG A 249 -9.62 -41.57 -13.18
N GLY A 250 -8.84 -42.61 -13.50
CA GLY A 250 -7.91 -43.21 -12.54
C GLY A 250 -8.48 -44.28 -11.61
N ILE A 251 -7.98 -44.31 -10.37
CA ILE A 251 -8.15 -45.42 -9.40
C ILE A 251 -8.76 -44.92 -8.09
N GLY A 252 -9.38 -45.82 -7.33
CA GLY A 252 -10.07 -45.50 -6.07
C GLY A 252 -11.57 -45.21 -6.26
N SER A 253 -12.28 -45.07 -5.15
CA SER A 253 -13.72 -44.76 -5.17
C SER A 253 -13.91 -43.29 -5.52
N ARG A 254 -14.76 -43.04 -6.53
CA ARG A 254 -15.05 -41.70 -7.06
C ARG A 254 -16.56 -41.54 -7.14
N SER A 255 -17.12 -40.71 -6.27
CA SER A 255 -18.56 -40.48 -6.20
C SER A 255 -18.86 -38.99 -6.13
N ILE A 256 -19.70 -38.51 -7.04
CA ILE A 256 -20.20 -37.14 -7.06
C ILE A 256 -21.72 -37.22 -6.92
N ASN A 257 -22.26 -36.60 -5.88
CA ASN A 257 -23.68 -36.61 -5.57
C ASN A 257 -24.19 -35.17 -5.50
N ILE A 258 -25.08 -34.82 -6.42
CA ILE A 258 -25.61 -33.47 -6.59
C ILE A 258 -27.12 -33.55 -6.43
N ALA A 259 -27.69 -32.85 -5.45
CA ALA A 259 -29.10 -32.98 -5.14
C ALA A 259 -30.01 -32.22 -6.12
N LYS A 260 -29.47 -31.23 -6.85
CA LYS A 260 -30.19 -30.44 -7.88
C LYS A 260 -29.49 -30.55 -9.25
N ASP A 261 -29.38 -29.45 -9.99
CA ASP A 261 -28.91 -29.46 -11.36
C ASP A 261 -27.38 -29.43 -11.45
N LEU A 262 -26.83 -30.17 -12.42
CA LEU A 262 -25.43 -30.05 -12.85
C LEU A 262 -25.37 -29.28 -14.16
N ILE A 263 -24.70 -28.13 -14.17
CA ILE A 263 -24.56 -27.25 -15.34
C ILE A 263 -23.09 -27.14 -15.71
N ILE A 264 -22.75 -27.54 -16.95
CA ILE A 264 -21.39 -27.49 -17.49
C ILE A 264 -21.37 -26.59 -18.73
N TYR A 265 -20.62 -25.49 -18.67
CA TYR A 265 -20.55 -24.49 -19.74
C TYR A 265 -19.59 -24.87 -20.88
N GLY A 266 -18.68 -25.81 -20.65
CA GLY A 266 -17.83 -26.39 -21.69
C GLY A 266 -16.78 -25.44 -22.25
N ASP A 267 -16.41 -24.40 -21.50
CA ASP A 267 -15.32 -23.47 -21.80
C ASP A 267 -13.98 -24.15 -21.48
N THR A 268 -13.63 -25.18 -22.25
CA THR A 268 -12.46 -26.03 -22.04
C THR A 268 -11.62 -26.18 -23.31
N THR A 269 -10.32 -26.42 -23.13
CA THR A 269 -9.42 -26.84 -24.23
C THR A 269 -9.40 -28.36 -24.39
N ASN A 270 -10.02 -29.10 -23.47
CA ASN A 270 -10.13 -30.54 -23.53
C ASN A 270 -11.05 -30.96 -24.70
N PRO A 271 -10.71 -32.02 -25.46
CA PRO A 271 -11.61 -32.56 -26.49
C PRO A 271 -12.93 -33.11 -25.92
N TYR A 272 -13.00 -33.33 -24.59
CA TYR A 272 -14.18 -33.83 -23.89
C TYR A 272 -14.67 -32.81 -22.86
N VAL A 273 -15.99 -32.63 -22.78
CA VAL A 273 -16.66 -31.80 -21.79
C VAL A 273 -17.07 -32.61 -20.56
N ILE A 274 -17.39 -33.89 -20.77
CA ILE A 274 -17.51 -34.87 -19.69
C ILE A 274 -16.74 -36.10 -20.13
N ASP A 275 -15.85 -36.58 -19.27
CA ASP A 275 -15.13 -37.80 -19.55
C ASP A 275 -14.89 -38.62 -18.28
N MET A 276 -15.39 -39.84 -18.30
CA MET A 276 -15.37 -40.73 -17.17
C MET A 276 -14.78 -42.08 -17.54
N ALA A 277 -13.81 -42.53 -16.74
CA ALA A 277 -13.17 -43.82 -16.93
C ALA A 277 -12.93 -44.54 -15.59
N GLY A 278 -13.16 -45.86 -15.61
CA GLY A 278 -12.94 -46.76 -14.47
C GLY A 278 -14.23 -47.25 -13.82
N ALA A 279 -14.23 -48.50 -13.36
CA ALA A 279 -15.42 -49.22 -12.89
C ALA A 279 -16.02 -48.70 -11.56
N SER A 280 -15.32 -47.79 -10.86
CA SER A 280 -15.69 -47.29 -9.53
C SER A 280 -16.12 -45.82 -9.50
N ALA A 281 -16.28 -45.19 -10.66
CA ALA A 281 -16.73 -43.82 -10.77
C ALA A 281 -18.26 -43.75 -10.88
N THR A 282 -18.89 -42.82 -10.14
CA THR A 282 -20.35 -42.57 -10.19
C THR A 282 -20.63 -41.07 -10.09
N ILE A 283 -21.61 -40.60 -10.87
CA ILE A 283 -22.22 -39.28 -10.72
C ILE A 283 -23.72 -39.48 -10.56
N ASN A 284 -24.27 -39.00 -9.46
CA ASN A 284 -25.70 -39.00 -9.20
C ASN A 284 -26.19 -37.56 -9.21
N VAL A 285 -27.14 -37.24 -10.08
CA VAL A 285 -27.78 -35.93 -10.19
C VAL A 285 -29.26 -36.09 -9.90
N GLY A 286 -29.74 -35.34 -8.91
CA GLY A 286 -31.05 -35.51 -8.32
C GLY A 286 -31.15 -36.72 -7.38
N ILE A 287 -31.99 -36.59 -6.36
CA ILE A 287 -32.31 -37.62 -5.38
C ILE A 287 -33.70 -38.16 -5.68
N ALA A 288 -33.78 -39.44 -6.05
CA ALA A 288 -35.02 -40.12 -6.38
C ALA A 288 -36.06 -39.97 -5.25
N GLY A 289 -37.26 -39.51 -5.60
CA GLY A 289 -38.35 -39.31 -4.64
C GLY A 289 -38.18 -38.13 -3.67
N TYR A 290 -37.13 -37.31 -3.83
CA TYR A 290 -36.84 -36.21 -2.91
C TYR A 290 -36.61 -34.88 -3.64
N THR A 291 -35.47 -34.72 -4.32
CA THR A 291 -35.12 -33.49 -5.04
C THR A 291 -34.68 -33.83 -6.46
N PRO A 292 -35.52 -33.63 -7.49
CA PRO A 292 -35.11 -33.93 -8.86
C PRO A 292 -34.06 -32.93 -9.35
N GLY A 293 -33.20 -33.38 -10.28
CA GLY A 293 -32.12 -32.58 -10.85
C GLY A 293 -31.72 -33.07 -12.24
N ASN A 294 -31.48 -32.13 -13.15
CA ASN A 294 -31.10 -32.39 -14.54
C ASN A 294 -29.61 -32.11 -14.77
N VAL A 295 -29.05 -32.72 -15.81
CA VAL A 295 -27.72 -32.39 -16.32
C VAL A 295 -27.89 -31.50 -17.54
N TYR A 296 -27.19 -30.37 -17.56
CA TYR A 296 -27.07 -29.46 -18.70
C TYR A 296 -25.61 -29.32 -19.08
N VAL A 297 -25.30 -29.51 -20.35
CA VAL A 297 -23.91 -29.48 -20.85
C VAL A 297 -23.85 -28.78 -22.19
N ARG A 298 -22.93 -27.84 -22.33
CA ARG A 298 -22.69 -27.15 -23.60
C ARG A 298 -21.49 -27.77 -24.30
N VAL A 299 -21.69 -28.22 -25.53
CA VAL A 299 -20.63 -28.79 -26.37
C VAL A 299 -20.66 -28.08 -27.72
N ASN A 300 -19.51 -27.52 -28.13
CA ASN A 300 -19.37 -26.82 -29.42
C ASN A 300 -20.46 -25.77 -29.66
N GLY A 301 -20.82 -25.02 -28.61
CA GLY A 301 -21.83 -23.97 -28.66
C GLY A 301 -23.30 -24.43 -28.54
N VAL A 302 -23.57 -25.74 -28.59
CA VAL A 302 -24.92 -26.31 -28.47
C VAL A 302 -25.15 -26.85 -27.06
N TRP A 303 -26.32 -26.57 -26.49
CA TRP A 303 -26.72 -27.12 -25.19
C TRP A 303 -27.39 -28.48 -25.35
N TYR A 304 -26.97 -29.43 -24.53
CA TYR A 304 -27.58 -30.73 -24.34
C TYR A 304 -28.09 -30.85 -22.92
N ALA A 305 -29.12 -31.67 -22.72
CA ALA A 305 -29.64 -31.99 -21.41
C ALA A 305 -29.93 -33.47 -21.24
N SER A 306 -29.86 -33.94 -20.01
CA SER A 306 -30.34 -35.24 -19.58
C SER A 306 -31.20 -35.05 -18.35
N ASN A 307 -32.42 -35.58 -18.38
CA ASN A 307 -33.32 -35.64 -17.23
C ASN A 307 -33.54 -37.10 -16.75
N GLU A 308 -32.99 -38.08 -17.46
CA GLU A 308 -33.12 -39.50 -17.19
C GLU A 308 -31.81 -40.20 -17.57
N THR A 309 -31.44 -41.23 -16.79
CA THR A 309 -30.24 -42.04 -17.02
C THR A 309 -30.20 -42.56 -18.47
N ASP A 310 -29.08 -42.36 -19.15
CA ASP A 310 -28.84 -42.76 -20.56
C ASP A 310 -29.78 -42.11 -21.60
N VAL A 311 -30.50 -41.03 -21.26
CA VAL A 311 -31.34 -40.28 -22.20
C VAL A 311 -30.82 -38.86 -22.36
N TRP A 312 -30.61 -38.44 -23.61
CA TRP A 312 -30.11 -37.11 -23.97
C TRP A 312 -31.02 -36.36 -24.93
N TYR A 313 -31.01 -35.04 -24.79
CA TYR A 313 -31.75 -34.10 -25.59
C TYR A 313 -30.83 -32.98 -26.07
N GLU A 314 -31.02 -32.54 -27.30
CA GLU A 314 -30.37 -31.38 -27.90
C GLU A 314 -31.32 -30.17 -27.84
N LYS A 315 -30.80 -29.01 -27.43
CA LYS A 315 -31.56 -27.75 -27.42
C LYS A 315 -31.70 -27.22 -28.84
N THR A 316 -32.94 -27.03 -29.26
CA THR A 316 -33.33 -26.40 -30.53
C THR A 316 -34.03 -25.07 -30.27
N SER A 317 -34.33 -24.32 -31.32
CA SER A 317 -35.09 -23.06 -31.23
C SER A 317 -36.53 -23.22 -30.70
N THR A 318 -37.08 -24.43 -30.73
CA THR A 318 -38.48 -24.72 -30.35
C THR A 318 -38.60 -25.57 -29.07
N GLY A 319 -37.48 -25.92 -28.43
CA GLY A 319 -37.44 -26.75 -27.23
C GLY A 319 -36.38 -27.84 -27.30
N TRP A 320 -36.64 -28.98 -26.67
CA TRP A 320 -35.68 -30.09 -26.54
C TRP A 320 -36.02 -31.25 -27.47
N LYS A 321 -35.05 -31.65 -28.30
CA LYS A 321 -35.18 -32.79 -29.21
C LYS A 321 -34.38 -33.97 -28.69
N ARG A 322 -35.03 -35.09 -28.41
CA ARG A 322 -34.34 -36.33 -28.00
C ARG A 322 -33.38 -36.79 -29.11
N ILE A 323 -32.16 -37.15 -28.74
CA ILE A 323 -31.15 -37.70 -29.65
C ILE A 323 -30.91 -39.19 -29.39
N GLN A 324 -30.32 -39.89 -30.36
CA GLN A 324 -29.86 -41.26 -30.19
C GLN A 324 -28.40 -41.25 -29.75
N GLY A 325 -28.11 -41.95 -28.65
CA GLY A 325 -26.76 -42.04 -28.10
C GLY A 325 -26.38 -40.85 -27.22
N VAL A 326 -25.07 -40.70 -27.03
CA VAL A 326 -24.45 -39.70 -26.15
C VAL A 326 -23.96 -38.52 -26.99
N PRO A 327 -24.12 -37.26 -26.53
CA PRO A 327 -23.61 -36.09 -27.26
C PRO A 327 -22.11 -36.20 -27.59
N PRO A 328 -21.65 -35.63 -28.71
CA PRO A 328 -20.23 -35.51 -29.01
C PRO A 328 -19.48 -34.84 -27.84
N GLY A 329 -18.25 -35.28 -27.54
CA GLY A 329 -17.46 -34.72 -26.43
C GLY A 329 -17.87 -35.22 -25.04
N ILE A 330 -18.82 -36.16 -24.94
CA ILE A 330 -19.16 -36.84 -23.69
C ILE A 330 -18.76 -38.31 -23.78
N VAL A 331 -17.89 -38.77 -22.87
CA VAL A 331 -17.43 -40.15 -22.78
C VAL A 331 -17.86 -40.72 -21.44
N LEU A 332 -18.89 -41.59 -21.47
CA LEU A 332 -19.50 -42.18 -20.28
C LEU A 332 -19.68 -43.70 -20.47
N PRO A 333 -19.15 -44.54 -19.56
CA PRO A 333 -19.57 -45.92 -19.44
C PRO A 333 -21.04 -45.99 -18.98
N ALA A 334 -21.77 -47.01 -19.42
CA ALA A 334 -23.18 -47.17 -19.07
C ALA A 334 -23.39 -47.24 -17.54
N GLY A 335 -24.42 -46.54 -17.04
CA GLY A 335 -24.81 -46.57 -15.64
C GLY A 335 -23.92 -45.78 -14.66
N VAL A 336 -22.89 -45.09 -15.16
CA VAL A 336 -21.99 -44.25 -14.37
C VAL A 336 -22.64 -42.91 -14.00
N LEU A 337 -23.36 -42.29 -14.96
CA LEU A 337 -24.15 -41.09 -14.73
C LEU A 337 -25.61 -41.51 -14.47
N ARG A 338 -26.10 -41.25 -13.27
CA ARG A 338 -27.49 -41.51 -12.88
C ARG A 338 -28.21 -40.18 -12.72
N VAL A 339 -29.31 -40.02 -13.46
CA VAL A 339 -30.08 -38.77 -13.46
C VAL A 339 -31.51 -39.08 -13.01
N ASN A 340 -31.91 -38.40 -11.93
CA ASN A 340 -33.28 -38.37 -11.41
C ASN A 340 -33.87 -36.98 -11.66
N GLY A 341 -34.13 -36.68 -12.92
CA GLY A 341 -34.50 -35.35 -13.37
C GLY A 341 -35.99 -35.04 -13.35
N TYR A 342 -36.29 -33.80 -13.67
CA TYR A 342 -37.65 -33.30 -13.90
C TYR A 342 -37.88 -33.02 -15.39
N PRO A 343 -39.13 -32.93 -15.88
CA PRO A 343 -39.40 -32.67 -17.28
C PRO A 343 -38.71 -31.41 -17.81
N LEU A 344 -38.03 -31.52 -18.95
CA LEU A 344 -37.29 -30.40 -19.56
C LEU A 344 -38.25 -29.32 -20.10
N SER A 345 -38.07 -28.08 -19.66
CA SER A 345 -38.87 -26.94 -20.15
C SER A 345 -38.43 -26.49 -21.55
N PRO A 346 -39.38 -26.30 -22.51
CA PRO A 346 -39.08 -25.73 -23.83
C PRO A 346 -38.48 -24.33 -23.75
N ASP A 347 -38.91 -23.55 -22.76
CA ASP A 347 -38.51 -22.15 -22.52
C ASP A 347 -37.27 -22.04 -21.64
N TRP A 348 -36.60 -23.16 -21.32
CA TRP A 348 -35.36 -23.13 -20.55
C TRP A 348 -34.31 -22.26 -21.26
N VAL A 349 -33.74 -21.32 -20.50
CA VAL A 349 -32.63 -20.46 -20.90
C VAL A 349 -31.42 -20.84 -20.04
N PRO A 350 -30.22 -20.98 -20.62
CA PRO A 350 -29.02 -21.22 -19.84
C PRO A 350 -28.85 -20.19 -18.73
N PRO A 351 -28.59 -20.60 -17.48
CA PRO A 351 -28.27 -19.66 -16.43
C PRO A 351 -26.95 -18.95 -16.75
N ALA A 352 -26.78 -17.72 -16.25
CA ALA A 352 -25.46 -17.10 -16.24
C ALA A 352 -24.55 -17.86 -15.24
N PRO A 353 -23.23 -17.96 -15.51
CA PRO A 353 -22.29 -18.46 -14.52
C PRO A 353 -22.42 -17.69 -13.20
N PRO A 354 -22.27 -18.36 -12.04
CA PRO A 354 -22.28 -17.68 -10.76
C PRO A 354 -21.28 -16.53 -10.73
N GLU A 355 -21.70 -15.36 -10.22
CA GLU A 355 -20.89 -14.11 -10.21
C GLU A 355 -19.52 -14.32 -9.55
N CYS A 356 -19.44 -15.19 -8.54
CA CYS A 356 -18.20 -15.54 -7.85
C CYS A 356 -17.11 -16.14 -8.75
N LEU A 357 -17.46 -16.74 -9.88
CA LEU A 357 -16.49 -17.27 -10.85
C LEU A 357 -15.80 -16.18 -11.68
N SER A 358 -16.31 -14.93 -11.63
CA SER A 358 -15.65 -13.79 -12.26
C SER A 358 -14.53 -13.20 -11.39
N PHE A 359 -14.35 -13.68 -10.15
CA PHE A 359 -13.28 -13.23 -9.26
C PHE A 359 -11.90 -13.45 -9.91
N GLY A 360 -11.00 -12.47 -9.83
CA GLY A 360 -9.66 -12.53 -10.44
C GLY A 360 -9.60 -12.29 -11.95
N THR A 361 -10.69 -12.46 -12.71
CA THR A 361 -10.71 -12.15 -14.15
C THR A 361 -10.92 -10.66 -14.41
N GLY A 362 -9.93 -9.98 -14.98
CA GLY A 362 -10.05 -8.56 -15.34
C GLY A 362 -10.45 -7.66 -14.16
N GLN A 363 -9.60 -7.55 -13.15
CA GLN A 363 -9.88 -6.68 -11.99
C GLN A 363 -10.00 -5.21 -12.41
N PRO A 364 -10.93 -4.44 -11.82
CA PRO A 364 -11.06 -3.03 -12.14
C PRO A 364 -9.82 -2.23 -11.73
N LEU A 365 -9.19 -2.60 -10.61
CA LEU A 365 -7.89 -2.09 -10.19
C LEU A 365 -6.95 -3.29 -9.99
N ALA A 366 -5.82 -3.31 -10.69
CA ALA A 366 -4.80 -4.35 -10.51
C ALA A 366 -3.42 -3.72 -10.40
N VAL A 367 -2.57 -4.25 -9.52
CA VAL A 367 -1.17 -3.83 -9.36
C VAL A 367 -0.26 -4.95 -9.85
N SER A 368 0.53 -4.69 -10.89
CA SER A 368 1.41 -5.70 -11.52
C SER A 368 2.85 -5.67 -11.01
N SER A 369 3.32 -4.53 -10.50
CA SER A 369 4.66 -4.41 -9.91
C SER A 369 4.67 -3.30 -8.86
N LEU A 370 5.40 -3.51 -7.77
CA LEU A 370 5.63 -2.53 -6.73
C LEU A 370 7.13 -2.49 -6.44
N LEU A 371 7.73 -1.31 -6.51
CA LEU A 371 9.13 -1.08 -6.19
C LEU A 371 9.22 0.10 -5.23
N GLY A 372 10.09 0.00 -4.24
CA GLY A 372 10.34 1.06 -3.27
C GLY A 372 11.82 1.12 -2.95
N ASN A 373 12.39 2.31 -3.06
CA ASN A 373 13.78 2.58 -2.71
C ASN A 373 13.85 3.68 -1.66
N TYR A 374 14.61 3.44 -0.60
CA TYR A 374 14.95 4.45 0.38
C TYR A 374 16.28 5.09 0.03
N THR A 375 16.28 6.42 -0.10
CA THR A 375 17.50 7.20 -0.34
C THR A 375 17.87 7.94 0.94
N TYR A 376 19.12 7.75 1.39
CA TYR A 376 19.65 8.41 2.59
C TYR A 376 19.86 9.91 2.33
N PRO A 377 19.75 10.78 3.35
CA PRO A 377 19.94 12.22 3.21
C PRO A 377 21.24 12.65 2.52
N GLN A 378 22.33 11.89 2.71
CA GLN A 378 23.64 12.18 2.16
C GLN A 378 23.72 11.95 0.64
N GLU A 379 22.82 11.14 0.09
CA GLU A 379 22.75 10.79 -1.33
C GLU A 379 21.79 11.70 -2.11
N LEU A 380 21.02 12.55 -1.42
CA LEU A 380 20.05 13.45 -2.04
C LEU A 380 20.75 14.65 -2.70
N ASN A 381 20.25 15.01 -3.89
CA ASN A 381 20.71 16.19 -4.61
C ASN A 381 20.10 17.48 -4.04
N ALA A 382 20.68 18.64 -4.39
CA ALA A 382 20.20 19.94 -3.91
C ALA A 382 18.74 20.28 -4.28
N SER A 383 18.19 19.66 -5.33
CA SER A 383 16.78 19.79 -5.72
C SER A 383 15.83 18.95 -4.88
N GLU A 384 16.36 18.02 -4.08
CA GLU A 384 15.61 17.02 -3.31
C GLU A 384 15.59 17.34 -1.82
N ALA A 385 15.97 18.58 -1.44
CA ALA A 385 15.78 19.09 -0.09
C ALA A 385 14.30 18.94 0.31
N TRP A 386 14.06 18.33 1.46
CA TRP A 386 12.70 18.14 2.00
C TRP A 386 12.05 19.49 2.31
N ASN A 387 12.82 20.40 2.90
CA ASN A 387 12.44 21.79 3.07
C ASN A 387 13.66 22.71 2.92
N ARG A 388 13.42 23.92 2.44
CA ARG A 388 14.41 24.96 2.18
C ARG A 388 13.86 26.33 2.55
N VAL A 389 14.71 27.13 3.18
CA VAL A 389 14.47 28.57 3.30
C VAL A 389 15.74 29.33 2.93
N ALA A 390 15.58 30.38 2.14
CA ALA A 390 16.63 31.35 1.87
C ALA A 390 16.20 32.74 2.33
N TYR A 391 17.14 33.53 2.83
CA TYR A 391 16.99 34.96 3.04
C TYR A 391 17.96 35.70 2.12
N THR A 392 17.44 36.52 1.22
CA THR A 392 18.21 37.31 0.26
C THR A 392 17.38 38.51 -0.21
N ASN A 393 18.05 39.62 -0.54
CA ASN A 393 17.40 40.87 -0.96
C ASN A 393 16.32 41.33 0.03
N ALA A 394 16.63 41.23 1.34
CA ALA A 394 15.71 41.54 2.43
C ALA A 394 14.37 40.76 2.42
N SER A 395 14.34 39.56 1.81
CA SER A 395 13.13 38.76 1.69
C SER A 395 13.38 37.27 1.97
N PHE A 396 12.38 36.60 2.54
CA PHE A 396 12.39 35.16 2.77
C PHE A 396 11.78 34.42 1.57
N LEU A 397 12.49 33.41 1.08
CA LEU A 397 12.05 32.49 0.04
C LEU A 397 11.95 31.08 0.63
N VAL A 398 10.73 30.57 0.80
CA VAL A 398 10.48 29.23 1.38
C VAL A 398 10.10 28.28 0.26
N ASN A 399 10.82 27.16 0.15
CA ASN A 399 10.66 26.15 -0.91
C ASN A 399 10.48 26.76 -2.31
N PRO A 400 11.36 27.67 -2.77
CA PRO A 400 11.21 28.30 -4.07
C PRO A 400 11.37 27.26 -5.19
N SER A 401 10.51 27.33 -6.20
CA SER A 401 10.56 26.45 -7.38
C SER A 401 11.81 26.68 -8.24
N ASN A 402 12.41 27.86 -8.16
CA ASN A 402 13.68 28.21 -8.79
C ASN A 402 14.66 28.76 -7.75
N VAL A 403 15.74 28.02 -7.49
CA VAL A 403 16.74 28.36 -6.47
C VAL A 403 17.98 29.01 -7.11
N SER A 404 18.04 29.10 -8.44
CA SER A 404 19.23 29.58 -9.16
C SER A 404 19.63 30.99 -8.75
N SER A 405 18.69 31.90 -8.52
CA SER A 405 18.98 33.27 -8.07
C SER A 405 19.64 33.30 -6.69
N VAL A 406 19.26 32.41 -5.77
CA VAL A 406 19.87 32.29 -4.44
C VAL A 406 21.30 31.75 -4.56
N LEU A 407 21.49 30.74 -5.42
CA LEU A 407 22.81 30.14 -5.65
C LEU A 407 23.76 31.12 -6.33
N GLU A 408 23.27 31.92 -7.29
CA GLU A 408 24.03 32.99 -7.96
C GLU A 408 24.44 34.08 -6.98
N ALA A 409 23.50 34.57 -6.15
CA ALA A 409 23.80 35.58 -5.13
C ALA A 409 24.92 35.13 -4.18
N ARG A 410 24.85 33.87 -3.71
CA ARG A 410 25.91 33.26 -2.90
C ARG A 410 27.24 33.17 -3.65
N THR A 411 27.22 32.84 -4.94
CA THR A 411 28.44 32.65 -5.76
C THR A 411 29.16 33.98 -6.00
N ASN A 412 28.41 35.08 -6.06
CA ASN A 412 28.93 36.43 -6.24
C ASN A 412 29.41 37.09 -4.93
N ALA A 413 29.20 36.45 -3.78
CA ALA A 413 29.56 37.01 -2.48
C ALA A 413 31.09 36.98 -2.25
N THR A 414 31.61 38.02 -1.60
CA THR A 414 33.03 38.12 -1.23
C THR A 414 33.41 37.19 -0.07
N TRP A 415 32.41 36.79 0.73
CA TRP A 415 32.54 35.87 1.85
C TRP A 415 31.35 34.90 1.87
N VAL A 416 31.64 33.62 2.07
CA VAL A 416 30.66 32.56 2.28
C VAL A 416 31.19 31.65 3.41
N SER A 417 30.35 31.37 4.40
CA SER A 417 30.61 30.36 5.42
C SER A 417 29.58 29.22 5.34
N TYR A 418 30.01 28.03 5.71
CA TYR A 418 29.26 26.79 5.59
C TYR A 418 29.29 26.01 6.89
N SER A 419 28.14 25.48 7.30
CA SER A 419 28.06 24.48 8.34
C SER A 419 27.02 23.42 8.00
N GLU A 420 27.26 22.20 8.47
CA GLU A 420 26.34 21.09 8.34
C GLU A 420 26.21 20.31 9.65
N ARG A 421 25.06 19.65 9.83
CA ARG A 421 24.80 18.75 10.94
C ARG A 421 24.14 17.48 10.41
N ASN A 422 24.77 16.33 10.67
CA ASN A 422 24.12 15.03 10.62
C ASN A 422 23.45 14.80 11.98
N THR A 423 22.13 14.72 11.98
CA THR A 423 21.33 14.51 13.18
C THR A 423 20.20 13.52 12.87
N VAL A 424 19.29 13.35 13.82
CA VAL A 424 18.14 12.46 13.70
C VAL A 424 16.88 13.28 13.90
N MET A 425 15.88 12.98 13.09
CA MET A 425 14.52 13.49 13.23
C MET A 425 13.62 12.43 13.86
N SER A 426 12.92 12.82 14.91
CA SER A 426 11.80 12.08 15.50
C SER A 426 10.56 12.32 14.65
N LEU A 427 10.25 11.37 13.76
CA LEU A 427 9.08 11.35 12.90
C LEU A 427 7.95 10.56 13.56
N PHE A 428 6.89 11.27 13.94
CA PHE A 428 5.63 10.67 14.35
C PHE A 428 4.50 11.41 13.65
N ARG A 429 3.85 10.73 12.71
CA ARG A 429 2.74 11.29 11.95
C ARG A 429 1.53 10.39 12.10
N TYR A 430 0.54 10.88 12.81
CA TYR A 430 -0.71 10.17 13.05
C TYR A 430 -1.84 11.18 13.20
N ASN A 431 -2.97 10.86 12.58
CA ASN A 431 -4.25 11.50 12.83
C ASN A 431 -5.31 10.42 12.69
N SER A 432 -6.29 10.39 13.60
CA SER A 432 -7.37 9.40 13.58
C SER A 432 -8.30 9.59 12.38
N THR A 433 -8.29 10.77 11.76
CA THR A 433 -9.05 11.04 10.54
C THR A 433 -8.20 11.85 9.56
N ILE A 434 -8.06 11.35 8.34
CA ILE A 434 -7.27 11.98 7.27
C ILE A 434 -8.13 12.09 6.02
N THR A 435 -8.27 13.31 5.50
CA THR A 435 -8.98 13.56 4.24
C THR A 435 -7.98 13.76 3.11
N ILE A 436 -8.14 12.96 2.05
CA ILE A 436 -7.36 13.00 0.82
C ILE A 436 -8.21 13.70 -0.25
N VAL A 437 -7.67 14.75 -0.85
CA VAL A 437 -8.30 15.49 -1.95
C VAL A 437 -7.31 15.59 -3.11
N GLY A 438 -7.71 15.11 -4.29
CA GLY A 438 -6.84 15.07 -5.45
C GLY A 438 -5.64 14.14 -5.29
N ASN A 439 -4.60 14.37 -6.09
CA ASN A 439 -3.40 13.55 -6.20
C ASN A 439 -2.23 14.03 -5.31
N ASP A 440 -2.49 14.85 -4.29
CA ASP A 440 -1.43 15.37 -3.44
C ASP A 440 -1.66 15.01 -1.98
N SER A 441 -0.96 13.97 -1.52
CA SER A 441 -0.72 13.76 -0.09
C SER A 441 0.46 12.80 0.05
N GLY A 442 1.48 13.22 0.79
CA GLY A 442 2.66 12.42 1.10
C GLY A 442 2.39 11.33 2.14
N ILE A 443 3.23 11.29 3.17
CA ILE A 443 3.05 10.37 4.31
C ILE A 443 1.67 10.61 4.94
N VAL A 444 0.86 9.57 5.01
CA VAL A 444 -0.45 9.53 5.69
C VAL A 444 -0.24 9.18 7.17
N LEU A 445 0.56 8.14 7.42
CA LEU A 445 0.87 7.63 8.75
C LEU A 445 2.35 7.23 8.79
N ALA A 446 3.04 7.54 9.90
CA ALA A 446 4.43 7.13 10.13
C ALA A 446 4.72 6.95 11.62
N GLY A 447 5.35 5.84 11.96
CA GLY A 447 5.85 5.55 13.29
C GLY A 447 6.53 4.20 13.39
N VAL A 448 6.81 3.77 14.62
CA VAL A 448 7.29 2.42 14.95
C VAL A 448 6.22 1.75 15.78
N LEU A 449 5.63 0.69 15.25
CA LEU A 449 4.69 -0.16 15.95
C LEU A 449 5.40 -0.92 17.08
N ARG A 450 4.88 -0.83 18.31
CA ARG A 450 5.46 -1.42 19.53
C ARG A 450 4.69 -2.61 20.07
N TYR A 451 3.43 -2.73 19.69
CA TYR A 451 2.53 -3.78 20.14
C TYR A 451 1.87 -4.45 18.94
N ASP A 452 1.45 -5.69 19.10
CA ASP A 452 0.66 -6.37 18.08
C ASP A 452 -0.64 -5.61 17.80
N VAL A 453 -1.05 -5.61 16.54
CA VAL A 453 -2.30 -4.95 16.10
C VAL A 453 -3.49 -5.82 16.55
N PRO A 454 -4.38 -5.31 17.42
CA PRO A 454 -5.56 -6.05 17.84
C PRO A 454 -6.54 -6.27 16.69
N ASP A 455 -7.31 -7.35 16.74
CA ASP A 455 -8.30 -7.70 15.71
C ASP A 455 -9.40 -6.63 15.53
N TYR A 456 -9.64 -5.78 16.53
CA TYR A 456 -10.61 -4.70 16.45
C TYR A 456 -10.07 -3.42 15.82
N ALA A 457 -8.75 -3.32 15.59
CA ALA A 457 -8.13 -2.13 15.02
C ALA A 457 -8.28 -2.16 13.49
N MET A 458 -9.08 -1.23 12.97
CA MET A 458 -9.51 -1.21 11.58
C MET A 458 -9.24 0.15 10.92
N LEU A 459 -8.82 0.13 9.66
CA LEU A 459 -8.84 1.27 8.77
C LEU A 459 -10.17 1.28 8.01
N ARG A 460 -11.02 2.27 8.28
CA ARG A 460 -12.20 2.56 7.47
C ARG A 460 -11.86 3.60 6.41
N VAL A 461 -12.29 3.35 5.18
CA VAL A 461 -12.11 4.25 4.04
C VAL A 461 -13.49 4.64 3.52
N ASP A 462 -13.86 5.90 3.67
CA ASP A 462 -15.08 6.49 3.10
C ASP A 462 -14.74 7.15 1.76
N VAL A 463 -15.50 6.82 0.71
CA VAL A 463 -15.28 7.32 -0.66
C VAL A 463 -16.51 8.08 -1.17
N PRO A 464 -16.33 9.03 -2.10
CA PRO A 464 -17.45 9.77 -2.68
C PRO A 464 -18.40 8.87 -3.50
N ALA A 465 -19.60 9.38 -3.75
CA ALA A 465 -20.63 8.71 -4.56
C ALA A 465 -20.33 8.79 -6.07
N GLU A 466 -19.17 8.28 -6.48
CA GLU A 466 -18.70 8.26 -7.86
C GLU A 466 -17.87 7.01 -8.16
N THR A 467 -17.49 6.84 -9.42
CA THR A 467 -16.56 5.80 -9.87
C THR A 467 -15.13 6.30 -9.74
N GLY A 468 -14.25 5.52 -9.13
CA GLY A 468 -12.86 5.93 -8.92
C GLY A 468 -12.07 4.91 -8.10
N TYR A 469 -10.82 5.27 -7.79
CA TYR A 469 -9.92 4.45 -6.99
C TYR A 469 -9.00 5.30 -6.10
N VAL A 470 -8.46 4.69 -5.06
CA VAL A 470 -7.30 5.16 -4.30
C VAL A 470 -6.29 4.02 -4.24
N LEU A 471 -5.03 4.35 -4.47
CA LEU A 471 -3.91 3.45 -4.27
C LEU A 471 -3.01 4.02 -3.17
N LEU A 472 -2.88 3.29 -2.07
CA LEU A 472 -1.97 3.57 -0.98
C LEU A 472 -0.79 2.60 -1.03
N ILE A 473 0.37 3.03 -0.54
CA ILE A 473 1.54 2.17 -0.37
C ILE A 473 1.93 2.15 1.09
N ALA A 474 2.06 0.96 1.66
CA ALA A 474 2.54 0.76 3.01
C ALA A 474 3.97 0.19 3.00
N VAL A 475 4.80 0.68 3.93
CA VAL A 475 6.09 0.10 4.27
C VAL A 475 5.94 -0.57 5.64
N ASP A 476 6.11 -1.88 5.69
CA ASP A 476 5.89 -2.72 6.87
C ASP A 476 7.20 -3.43 7.25
N GLY A 477 8.02 -2.77 8.08
CA GLY A 477 9.33 -3.29 8.49
C GLY A 477 10.35 -3.51 7.37
N GLY A 478 10.05 -3.05 6.15
CA GLY A 478 10.84 -3.28 4.93
C GLY A 478 10.06 -3.98 3.81
N THR A 479 8.96 -4.66 4.15
CA THR A 479 8.05 -5.24 3.15
C THR A 479 7.15 -4.15 2.58
N LEU A 480 6.98 -4.12 1.26
CA LEU A 480 6.09 -3.18 0.59
C LEU A 480 4.73 -3.82 0.36
N LYS A 481 3.67 -3.06 0.63
CA LYS A 481 2.31 -3.44 0.31
C LYS A 481 1.61 -2.33 -0.47
N ALA A 482 0.75 -2.71 -1.39
CA ALA A 482 -0.17 -1.82 -2.07
C ALA A 482 -1.58 -2.06 -1.55
N ILE A 483 -2.32 -1.00 -1.24
CA ILE A 483 -3.71 -1.05 -0.81
C ILE A 483 -4.53 -0.31 -1.85
N GLY A 484 -5.26 -1.06 -2.67
CA GLY A 484 -6.18 -0.53 -3.64
C GLY A 484 -7.57 -0.45 -3.03
N ILE A 485 -8.22 0.70 -3.16
CA ILE A 485 -9.63 0.89 -2.83
C ILE A 485 -10.31 1.39 -4.09
N TRP A 486 -11.42 0.82 -4.52
CA TRP A 486 -12.10 1.26 -5.73
C TRP A 486 -13.60 1.06 -5.71
N LYS A 487 -14.25 1.79 -6.61
CA LYS A 487 -15.69 1.73 -6.84
C LYS A 487 -15.95 1.88 -8.33
N THR A 488 -16.64 0.91 -8.94
CA THR A 488 -16.87 0.86 -10.40
C THR A 488 -18.14 1.56 -10.85
N SER A 489 -19.10 1.78 -9.94
CA SER A 489 -20.35 2.51 -10.22
C SER A 489 -20.82 3.30 -9.01
N VAL A 490 -21.57 4.38 -9.23
CA VAL A 490 -22.09 5.30 -8.18
C VAL A 490 -22.82 4.57 -7.05
N ASN A 491 -23.62 3.55 -7.38
CA ASN A 491 -24.37 2.74 -6.41
C ASN A 491 -23.69 1.41 -6.08
N GLY A 492 -22.53 1.13 -6.67
CA GLY A 492 -21.75 -0.07 -6.42
C GLY A 492 -21.12 -0.06 -5.03
N SER A 493 -20.82 -1.26 -4.54
CA SER A 493 -20.02 -1.42 -3.33
C SER A 493 -18.61 -0.88 -3.54
N VAL A 494 -18.03 -0.35 -2.48
CA VAL A 494 -16.60 -0.06 -2.39
C VAL A 494 -15.87 -1.38 -2.17
N ASN A 495 -14.85 -1.65 -2.97
CA ASN A 495 -14.00 -2.82 -2.83
C ASN A 495 -12.61 -2.37 -2.42
N ALA A 496 -11.89 -3.23 -1.71
CA ALA A 496 -10.48 -3.03 -1.44
C ALA A 496 -9.69 -4.31 -1.60
N GLU A 497 -8.41 -4.18 -1.93
CA GLU A 497 -7.49 -5.29 -2.04
C GLU A 497 -6.11 -4.86 -1.56
N VAL A 498 -5.46 -5.76 -0.83
CA VAL A 498 -4.10 -5.56 -0.32
C VAL A 498 -3.20 -6.53 -1.07
N TRP A 499 -2.20 -6.00 -1.75
CA TRP A 499 -1.14 -6.77 -2.38
C TRP A 499 0.16 -6.60 -1.60
N GLU A 500 0.96 -7.66 -1.52
CA GLU A 500 2.28 -7.66 -0.88
C GLU A 500 3.34 -8.06 -1.90
N ASP A 501 4.47 -7.35 -1.89
CA ASP A 501 5.66 -7.75 -2.64
C ASP A 501 6.43 -8.83 -1.86
N SER A 502 6.37 -10.06 -2.37
CA SER A 502 7.08 -11.21 -1.79
C SER A 502 8.56 -11.27 -2.19
N GLY A 503 9.05 -10.30 -2.97
CA GLY A 503 10.39 -10.30 -3.59
C GLY A 503 10.51 -11.19 -4.83
N THR A 504 9.56 -12.11 -5.05
CA THR A 504 9.43 -12.91 -6.29
C THR A 504 8.30 -12.45 -7.21
N GLY A 505 7.50 -11.50 -6.74
CA GLY A 505 6.31 -10.99 -7.40
C GLY A 505 5.28 -10.49 -6.38
N LEU A 506 4.26 -9.79 -6.86
CA LEU A 506 3.12 -9.36 -6.05
C LEU A 506 2.14 -10.52 -5.87
N SER A 507 1.66 -10.70 -4.64
CA SER A 507 0.55 -11.58 -4.34
C SER A 507 -0.54 -10.84 -3.59
N THR A 508 -1.79 -11.13 -3.91
CA THR A 508 -2.95 -10.65 -3.14
C THR A 508 -2.94 -11.28 -1.75
N VAL A 509 -2.93 -10.44 -0.72
CA VAL A 509 -2.99 -10.82 0.69
C VAL A 509 -4.44 -10.97 1.15
N ALA A 510 -5.28 -10.01 0.79
CA ALA A 510 -6.68 -9.97 1.20
C ALA A 510 -7.50 -9.09 0.27
N THR A 511 -8.78 -9.43 0.14
CA THR A 511 -9.78 -8.64 -0.60
C THR A 511 -10.97 -8.38 0.32
N PHE A 512 -11.52 -7.17 0.24
CA PHE A 512 -12.61 -6.69 1.07
C PHE A 512 -13.71 -6.09 0.20
N ARG A 513 -14.96 -6.26 0.65
CA ARG A 513 -16.11 -5.58 0.08
C ARG A 513 -16.84 -4.85 1.18
N GLY A 514 -17.07 -3.56 0.96
CA GLY A 514 -17.77 -2.68 1.86
C GLY A 514 -19.19 -2.35 1.40
N SER A 515 -19.71 -1.29 2.01
CA SER A 515 -20.99 -0.66 1.64
C SER A 515 -20.87 0.09 0.32
N ASN A 516 -21.91 0.83 -0.07
CA ASN A 516 -21.83 1.75 -1.21
C ASN A 516 -21.05 3.04 -0.91
N THR A 517 -20.67 3.32 0.33
CA THR A 517 -19.95 4.55 0.73
C THR A 517 -18.60 4.28 1.38
N SER A 518 -18.36 3.07 1.88
CA SER A 518 -17.17 2.80 2.67
C SER A 518 -16.74 1.34 2.64
N VAL A 519 -15.47 1.07 2.90
CA VAL A 519 -14.89 -0.26 3.14
C VAL A 519 -14.01 -0.22 4.38
N THR A 520 -13.96 -1.33 5.12
CA THR A 520 -13.15 -1.46 6.34
C THR A 520 -12.11 -2.55 6.15
N ILE A 521 -10.86 -2.26 6.51
CA ILE A 521 -9.69 -3.11 6.32
C ILE A 521 -8.98 -3.25 7.67
N PRO A 522 -8.75 -4.45 8.21
CA PRO A 522 -8.00 -4.62 9.44
C PRO A 522 -6.57 -4.09 9.32
N TRP A 523 -6.12 -3.32 10.31
CA TRP A 523 -4.75 -2.82 10.34
C TRP A 523 -3.73 -3.95 10.36
N SER A 524 -4.07 -5.11 10.95
CA SER A 524 -3.21 -6.31 11.01
C SER A 524 -2.89 -6.92 9.63
N VAL A 525 -3.72 -6.63 8.62
CA VAL A 525 -3.48 -7.03 7.22
C VAL A 525 -2.48 -6.08 6.56
N ILE A 526 -2.55 -4.78 6.90
CA ILE A 526 -1.66 -3.74 6.37
C ILE A 526 -0.29 -3.79 7.06
N PHE A 527 -0.24 -3.93 8.38
CA PHE A 527 0.98 -3.96 9.17
C PHE A 527 1.05 -5.22 10.02
N SER A 528 2.09 -6.03 9.85
CA SER A 528 2.30 -7.16 10.75
C SER A 528 2.81 -6.71 12.11
N GLY A 529 2.57 -7.55 13.11
CA GLY A 529 3.04 -7.34 14.48
C GLY A 529 4.57 -7.12 14.57
N PRO A 530 5.03 -6.38 15.60
CA PRO A 530 6.44 -6.06 15.75
C PRO A 530 7.30 -7.29 16.07
N ALA A 531 8.51 -7.34 15.51
CA ALA A 531 9.55 -8.27 15.93
C ALA A 531 10.64 -7.50 16.71
N GLY A 532 10.92 -7.91 17.95
CA GLY A 532 11.99 -7.31 18.76
C GLY A 532 11.71 -5.86 19.18
N PHE A 533 12.57 -4.91 18.80
CA PHE A 533 12.53 -3.50 19.25
C PHE A 533 11.46 -2.64 18.54
N GLY A 534 10.40 -3.23 18.02
CA GLY A 534 9.36 -2.55 17.24
C GLY A 534 9.61 -2.60 15.74
N ARG A 535 8.59 -2.23 14.97
CA ARG A 535 8.57 -2.34 13.51
C ARG A 535 8.21 -1.00 12.87
N PRO A 536 9.08 -0.43 12.02
CA PRO A 536 8.76 0.77 11.26
C PRO A 536 7.53 0.54 10.37
N VAL A 537 6.55 1.44 10.48
CA VAL A 537 5.31 1.41 9.70
C VAL A 537 5.07 2.77 9.07
N LEU A 538 4.92 2.78 7.75
CA LEU A 538 4.60 3.98 6.98
C LEU A 538 3.43 3.68 6.05
N LEU A 539 2.55 4.66 5.86
CA LEU A 539 1.50 4.65 4.86
C LEU A 539 1.62 5.91 4.01
N TYR A 540 1.60 5.75 2.70
CA TYR A 540 1.68 6.82 1.71
C TYR A 540 0.45 6.79 0.81
N MET A 541 -0.07 7.95 0.43
CA MET A 541 -0.95 8.02 -0.73
C MET A 541 -0.09 8.03 -1.98
N TYR A 542 -0.38 7.13 -2.92
CA TYR A 542 0.35 7.01 -4.17
C TYR A 542 -0.40 7.60 -5.35
N SER A 543 -1.69 7.26 -5.46
CA SER A 543 -2.55 7.79 -6.53
C SER A 543 -4.02 7.80 -6.10
N ASN A 544 -4.77 8.80 -6.57
CA ASN A 544 -6.18 8.96 -6.32
C ASN A 544 -6.91 9.34 -7.62
N GLY A 545 -7.85 8.50 -8.02
CA GLY A 545 -8.75 8.71 -9.16
C GLY A 545 -10.10 9.31 -8.79
N PHE A 546 -10.42 9.48 -7.51
CA PHE A 546 -11.64 10.17 -7.07
C PHE A 546 -11.48 11.69 -7.22
N THR A 547 -12.56 12.36 -7.64
CA THR A 547 -12.65 13.82 -7.70
C THR A 547 -13.15 14.42 -6.38
N GLY A 548 -13.98 13.68 -5.65
CA GLY A 548 -14.42 14.03 -4.30
C GLY A 548 -13.42 13.65 -3.21
N PRO A 549 -13.63 14.13 -1.97
CA PRO A 549 -12.77 13.81 -0.84
C PRO A 549 -12.90 12.34 -0.43
N VAL A 550 -11.77 11.68 -0.23
CA VAL A 550 -11.69 10.33 0.38
C VAL A 550 -11.25 10.50 1.82
N THR A 551 -11.93 9.85 2.76
CA THR A 551 -11.61 9.96 4.18
C THR A 551 -11.13 8.62 4.72
N LEU A 552 -9.93 8.63 5.32
CA LEU A 552 -9.36 7.52 6.07
C LEU A 552 -9.66 7.76 7.55
N VAL A 553 -10.32 6.80 8.20
CA VAL A 553 -10.69 6.83 9.61
C VAL A 553 -10.05 5.63 10.30
N ASP A 554 -9.31 5.90 11.36
CA ASP A 554 -8.78 4.87 12.24
C ASP A 554 -9.83 4.49 13.30
N GLU A 555 -10.41 3.30 13.15
CA GLU A 555 -11.35 2.71 14.09
C GLU A 555 -10.57 1.74 15.01
N GLY A 556 -10.02 2.25 16.11
CA GLY A 556 -9.24 1.45 17.07
C GLY A 556 -7.91 2.07 17.53
N ASP A 557 -7.61 3.29 17.08
CA ASP A 557 -6.47 4.10 17.49
C ASP A 557 -5.11 3.37 17.36
N ILE A 558 -4.73 2.93 16.15
CA ILE A 558 -3.39 2.41 15.87
C ILE A 558 -2.29 3.37 16.34
N GLY A 559 -2.58 4.67 16.40
CA GLY A 559 -1.73 5.70 16.99
C GLY A 559 -1.21 5.38 18.39
N VAL A 560 -2.03 4.75 19.26
CA VAL A 560 -1.59 4.38 20.62
C VAL A 560 -0.62 3.20 20.66
N LEU A 561 -0.58 2.41 19.57
CA LEU A 561 0.31 1.27 19.42
C LEU A 561 1.67 1.66 18.83
N MET A 562 1.79 2.91 18.38
CA MET A 562 2.98 3.44 17.72
C MET A 562 3.77 4.39 18.61
N THR A 563 5.06 4.47 18.33
CA THR A 563 5.98 5.45 18.89
C THR A 563 6.69 6.19 17.76
N PRO A 564 7.35 7.33 18.04
CA PRO A 564 8.13 8.02 17.02
C PRO A 564 9.20 7.13 16.37
N MET A 565 9.31 7.25 15.05
CA MET A 565 10.38 6.70 14.24
C MET A 565 11.56 7.68 14.19
N TYR A 566 12.78 7.16 14.13
CA TYR A 566 13.99 7.97 14.11
C TYR A 566 14.64 7.91 12.73
N GLU A 567 14.52 9.01 11.98
CA GLU A 567 15.00 9.12 10.60
C GLU A 567 16.28 9.96 10.53
N PRO A 568 17.28 9.55 9.75
CA PRO A 568 18.45 10.40 9.47
C PRO A 568 18.04 11.74 8.87
N LEU A 569 18.64 12.82 9.37
CA LEU A 569 18.45 14.19 8.87
C LEU A 569 19.81 14.84 8.63
N LEU A 570 19.98 15.43 7.45
CA LEU A 570 21.13 16.26 7.12
C LEU A 570 20.65 17.71 6.96
N VAL A 571 21.19 18.60 7.79
CA VAL A 571 20.91 20.05 7.71
C VAL A 571 22.14 20.76 7.20
N LYS A 572 21.99 21.59 6.17
CA LYS A 572 23.07 22.39 5.58
C LYS A 572 22.70 23.86 5.65
N LEU A 573 23.66 24.69 6.07
CA LEU A 573 23.50 26.13 6.17
C LEU A 573 24.67 26.84 5.50
N TRP A 574 24.35 27.73 4.57
CA TRP A 574 25.29 28.69 4.01
C TRP A 574 24.89 30.09 4.45
N VAL A 575 25.86 30.89 4.87
CA VAL A 575 25.69 32.31 5.20
C VAL A 575 26.72 33.09 4.39
N TRP A 576 26.34 34.23 3.84
CA TRP A 576 27.23 35.04 3.00
C TRP A 576 26.98 36.53 3.18
N ASP A 577 27.87 37.36 2.64
CA ASP A 577 27.68 38.81 2.57
C ASP A 577 26.93 39.20 1.30
N GLU A 578 25.99 40.14 1.42
CA GLU A 578 25.38 40.78 0.24
C GLU A 578 26.41 41.70 -0.43
N PRO A 579 26.48 41.75 -1.79
CA PRO A 579 27.45 42.56 -2.53
C PRO A 579 27.41 44.07 -2.26
#